data_AF-A0A699UTP1-F1
#
_entry.id   AF-A0A699UTP1-F1
#
_cell.length_a   1.000
_cell.length_b   1.000
_cell.length_c   1.000
_cell.angle_alpha   90.00
_cell.angle_beta   90.00
_cell.angle_gamma   90.00
#
_symmetry.space_group_name_H-M   'P 1'
#
loop_
_entity.id
_entity.type
_entity.pdbx_description
1 polymer ?
#
loop_
_entity_poly.entity_id
_entity_poly.type
_entity_poly.pdbx_seq_one_letter_code
_entity_poly.pdbx_strand_id
1 'polypeptide(L)'
;HTLLLLYRNFDNAFGLNYTTGLVNRLRFIGRFFDRKPLAEKEVLRNDDRELVLLTAAAYRKVELETLLLPGWLHEVLAVAFCHDYTKLAGVEVITEGDYTYEDVERYVLGKGTALVEIKKFLGAGNRDDLGTDVAELNDAPGTGPLAGNVQVPVKLPGV
;
A
#
# COMPACT_ATOMS: atom_id res chain seq x y z
N HIS A 1 -5.59 -23.96 6.96
CA HIS A 1 -6.02 -23.95 5.54
C HIS A 1 -4.77 -23.95 4.67
N THR A 2 -4.87 -24.30 3.39
CA THR A 2 -3.73 -24.13 2.47
C THR A 2 -3.82 -22.77 1.79
N LEU A 3 -2.76 -21.98 1.86
CA LEU A 3 -2.66 -20.66 1.24
C LEU A 3 -1.71 -20.72 0.05
N LEU A 4 -2.01 -19.95 -0.99
CA LEU A 4 -1.12 -19.74 -2.13
C LEU A 4 -0.47 -18.36 -2.00
N LEU A 5 0.84 -18.34 -1.99
CA LEU A 5 1.66 -17.14 -2.08
C LEU A 5 2.25 -17.03 -3.48
N LEU A 6 2.08 -15.85 -4.07
CA LEU A 6 2.77 -15.45 -5.28
C LEU A 6 3.73 -14.34 -4.90
N TYR A 7 4.98 -14.43 -5.32
CA TYR A 7 5.96 -13.38 -5.03
C TYR A 7 6.88 -13.14 -6.22
N ARG A 8 7.28 -11.88 -6.40
CA ARG A 8 8.15 -11.43 -7.49
C ARG A 8 8.86 -10.16 -7.03
N ASN A 9 10.12 -10.02 -7.45
CA ASN A 9 10.83 -8.77 -7.29
C ASN A 9 10.83 -8.01 -8.60
N PHE A 10 10.66 -6.69 -8.53
CA PHE A 10 10.72 -5.82 -9.68
C PHE A 10 12.08 -5.16 -9.82
N ASP A 11 12.73 -4.86 -8.70
CA ASP A 11 14.08 -4.29 -8.68
C ASP A 11 15.12 -5.24 -8.08
N ASN A 12 16.39 -4.84 -8.06
CA ASN A 12 17.45 -5.62 -7.43
C ASN A 12 17.46 -5.37 -5.93
N ALA A 13 16.76 -6.21 -5.17
CA ALA A 13 16.95 -6.28 -3.72
C ALA A 13 18.17 -7.16 -3.40
N PHE A 14 18.90 -6.82 -2.33
CA PHE A 14 20.03 -7.59 -1.79
C PHE A 14 21.33 -7.63 -2.63
N GLY A 15 21.51 -6.70 -3.58
CA GLY A 15 22.75 -6.63 -4.38
C GLY A 15 22.96 -7.83 -5.32
N LEU A 16 21.95 -8.70 -5.44
CA LEU A 16 21.90 -9.82 -6.37
C LEU A 16 20.97 -9.44 -7.52
N ASN A 17 21.45 -9.57 -8.75
CA ASN A 17 20.63 -9.31 -9.93
C ASN A 17 19.75 -10.53 -10.20
N TYR A 18 18.54 -10.55 -9.63
CA TYR A 18 17.60 -11.69 -9.72
C TYR A 18 16.25 -11.35 -10.38
N THR A 19 16.17 -10.21 -11.07
CA THR A 19 15.01 -9.80 -11.88
C THR A 19 14.84 -10.72 -13.09
N THR A 20 14.29 -11.90 -12.85
CA THR A 20 14.06 -12.95 -13.87
C THR A 20 12.73 -12.78 -14.61
N GLY A 21 11.89 -11.82 -14.20
CA GLY A 21 10.53 -11.68 -14.71
C GLY A 21 9.57 -12.80 -14.28
N LEU A 22 10.04 -13.75 -13.46
CA LEU A 22 9.27 -14.90 -12.99
C LEU A 22 8.40 -14.51 -11.79
N VAL A 23 7.19 -15.08 -11.75
CA VAL A 23 6.30 -15.01 -10.57
C VAL A 23 6.37 -16.36 -9.88
N ASN A 24 7.05 -16.40 -8.74
CA ASN A 24 7.19 -17.60 -7.93
C ASN A 24 5.84 -17.94 -7.27
N ARG A 25 5.60 -19.24 -7.07
CA ARG A 25 4.36 -19.75 -6.48
C ARG A 25 4.69 -20.73 -5.37
N LEU A 26 4.18 -20.46 -4.18
CA LEU A 26 4.39 -21.29 -3.00
C LEU A 26 3.06 -21.63 -2.35
N ARG A 27 2.83 -22.91 -2.05
CA ARG A 27 1.69 -23.34 -1.24
C ARG A 27 2.17 -23.77 0.13
N PHE A 28 1.51 -23.27 1.18
CA PHE A 28 1.84 -23.63 2.55
C PHE A 28 0.59 -23.70 3.42
N ILE A 29 0.72 -24.32 4.59
CA ILE A 29 -0.35 -24.42 5.58
C ILE A 29 -0.32 -23.16 6.45
N GLY A 30 -1.42 -22.42 6.44
CA GLY A 30 -1.58 -21.23 7.27
C GLY A 30 -3.03 -20.82 7.46
N ARG A 31 -3.23 -19.78 8.25
CA ARG A 31 -4.52 -19.14 8.48
C ARG A 31 -4.33 -17.67 8.77
N PHE A 32 -5.36 -16.89 8.46
CA PHE A 32 -5.49 -15.53 8.94
C PHE A 32 -6.13 -15.59 10.32
N PHE A 33 -5.39 -15.19 11.34
CA PHE A 33 -5.78 -15.41 12.73
C PHE A 33 -6.47 -14.19 13.34
N ASP A 34 -6.07 -12.97 12.97
CA ASP A 34 -6.64 -11.75 13.55
C ASP A 34 -6.74 -10.62 12.52
N ARG A 35 -7.93 -10.03 12.39
CA ARG A 35 -8.18 -8.89 11.49
C ARG A 35 -8.15 -7.64 12.35
N LYS A 36 -7.10 -6.84 12.20
CA LYS A 36 -6.93 -5.58 12.93
C LYS A 36 -7.30 -4.42 11.99
N PRO A 37 -8.54 -3.89 12.04
CA PRO A 37 -8.87 -2.67 11.32
C PRO A 37 -8.07 -1.52 11.94
N LEU A 38 -7.31 -0.81 11.11
CA LEU A 38 -6.55 0.37 11.52
C LEU A 38 -7.01 1.57 10.70
N ALA A 39 -7.09 2.72 11.34
CA ALA A 39 -7.43 3.97 10.67
C ALA A 39 -6.55 5.09 11.21
N GLU A 40 -5.93 5.83 10.30
CA GLU A 40 -5.25 7.08 10.60
C GLU A 40 -6.18 8.23 10.21
N LYS A 41 -6.35 9.20 11.11
CA LYS A 41 -7.22 10.35 10.89
C LYS A 41 -6.51 11.62 11.36
N GLU A 42 -6.56 12.64 10.52
CA GLU A 42 -6.12 13.99 10.87
C GLU A 42 -7.33 14.91 10.96
N VAL A 43 -7.52 15.51 12.14
CA VAL A 43 -8.65 16.41 12.43
C VAL A 43 -8.11 17.74 12.92
N LEU A 44 -8.53 18.83 12.30
CA LEU A 44 -8.23 20.20 12.74
C LEU A 44 -9.51 20.91 13.16
N ARG A 45 -9.34 22.04 13.85
CA ARG A 45 -10.42 22.99 14.10
C ARG A 45 -10.28 24.17 13.17
N ASN A 46 -11.36 24.54 12.48
CA ASN A 46 -11.41 25.77 11.71
C ASN A 46 -11.59 26.99 12.64
N ASP A 47 -11.59 28.18 12.05
CA ASP A 47 -11.75 29.45 12.78
C ASP A 47 -13.12 29.56 13.48
N ASP A 48 -14.14 28.87 12.97
CA ASP A 48 -15.48 28.74 13.57
C ASP A 48 -15.54 27.70 14.71
N ARG A 49 -14.40 27.11 15.08
CA ARG A 49 -14.21 26.06 16.11
C ARG A 49 -14.89 24.73 15.78
N GLU A 50 -15.31 24.52 14.55
CA GLU A 50 -15.83 23.25 14.05
C GLU A 50 -14.70 22.28 13.75
N LEU A 51 -14.96 20.98 13.93
CA LEU A 51 -13.99 19.92 13.62
C LEU A 51 -14.08 19.58 12.14
N VAL A 52 -12.96 19.72 11.42
CA VAL A 52 -12.83 19.39 10.01
C VAL A 52 -11.85 18.22 9.87
N LEU A 53 -12.30 17.16 9.18
CA LEU A 53 -11.46 16.00 8.84
C LEU A 53 -10.68 16.32 7.57
N LEU A 54 -9.36 16.38 7.65
CA LEU A 54 -8.51 16.68 6.49
C LEU A 54 -8.18 15.42 5.69
N THR A 55 -7.74 14.38 6.40
CA THR A 55 -7.31 13.13 5.78
C THR A 55 -7.78 11.95 6.61
N ALA A 56 -8.20 10.89 5.93
CA ALA A 56 -8.52 9.63 6.58
C ALA A 56 -8.05 8.46 5.70
N ALA A 57 -7.15 7.65 6.26
CA ALA A 57 -6.69 6.42 5.64
C ALA A 57 -7.16 5.23 6.48
N ALA A 58 -7.83 4.27 5.84
CA ALA A 58 -8.26 3.04 6.47
C ALA A 58 -7.44 1.87 5.90
N TYR A 59 -6.77 1.15 6.79
CA TYR A 59 -5.93 0.01 6.46
C TYR A 59 -6.54 -1.26 7.04
N ARG A 60 -6.43 -2.36 6.29
CA ARG A 60 -6.78 -3.69 6.80
C ARG A 60 -5.50 -4.49 6.98
N LYS A 61 -5.09 -4.62 8.24
CA LYS A 61 -3.99 -5.49 8.64
C LYS A 61 -4.54 -6.83 9.12
N VAL A 62 -3.86 -7.88 8.74
CA VAL A 62 -4.22 -9.24 9.07
C VAL A 62 -2.97 -9.98 9.50
N GLU A 63 -3.06 -10.66 10.64
CA GLU A 63 -1.99 -11.52 11.12
C GLU A 63 -2.06 -12.88 10.41
N LEU A 64 -1.01 -13.18 9.64
CA LEU A 64 -0.81 -14.47 9.01
C LEU A 64 -0.10 -15.38 10.01
N GLU A 65 -0.68 -16.53 10.30
CA GLU A 65 -0.05 -17.60 11.09
C GLU A 65 0.18 -18.81 10.19
N THR A 66 1.42 -19.32 10.19
CA THR A 66 1.78 -20.59 9.55
C THR A 66 1.86 -21.70 10.58
N LEU A 67 1.53 -22.92 10.17
CA LEU A 67 1.41 -24.04 11.08
C LEU A 67 2.16 -25.25 10.51
N LEU A 68 3.01 -25.85 11.35
CA LEU A 68 3.66 -27.12 11.09
C LEU A 68 4.47 -27.11 9.78
N LEU A 69 5.23 -26.04 9.55
CA LEU A 69 6.11 -25.93 8.39
C LEU A 69 7.54 -26.32 8.76
N PRO A 70 8.31 -26.95 7.86
CA PRO A 70 9.74 -27.19 8.08
C PRO A 70 10.53 -25.88 8.04
N GLY A 71 11.66 -25.81 8.75
CA GLY A 71 12.50 -24.59 8.86
C GLY A 71 12.88 -23.96 7.52
N TRP A 72 13.27 -24.77 6.53
CA TRP A 72 13.61 -24.27 5.19
C TRP A 72 12.45 -23.51 4.52
N LEU A 73 11.19 -23.89 4.82
CA LEU A 73 10.03 -23.22 4.27
C LEU A 73 9.76 -21.89 4.98
N HIS A 74 10.09 -21.79 6.28
CA HIS A 74 10.08 -20.52 7.00
C HIS A 74 11.11 -19.53 6.45
N GLU A 75 12.31 -19.99 6.10
CA GLU A 75 13.34 -19.18 5.44
C GLU A 75 12.86 -18.64 4.09
N VAL A 76 12.24 -19.51 3.26
CA VAL A 76 11.67 -19.10 1.97
C VAL A 76 10.57 -18.06 2.16
N LEU A 77 9.71 -18.21 3.18
CA LEU A 77 8.66 -17.24 3.48
C LEU A 77 9.23 -15.90 3.92
N ALA A 78 10.24 -15.89 4.79
CA ALA A 78 10.93 -14.68 5.21
C ALA A 78 11.46 -13.90 4.01
N VAL A 79 12.15 -14.60 3.09
CA VAL A 79 12.67 -14.00 1.86
C VAL A 79 11.54 -13.53 0.94
N ALA A 80 10.49 -14.33 0.76
CA ALA A 80 9.36 -13.99 -0.11
C ALA A 80 8.63 -12.73 0.35
N PHE A 81 8.54 -12.48 1.66
CA PHE A 81 7.93 -11.27 2.21
C PHE A 81 8.78 -10.01 2.07
N CYS A 82 10.07 -10.13 1.73
CA CYS A 82 10.92 -8.98 1.40
C CYS A 82 10.84 -8.53 -0.07
N HIS A 83 9.99 -9.15 -0.90
CA HIS A 83 9.85 -8.83 -2.31
C HIS A 83 8.85 -7.69 -2.55
N ASP A 84 9.05 -6.92 -3.64
CA ASP A 84 8.18 -5.79 -4.00
C ASP A 84 6.72 -6.17 -4.30
N TYR A 85 6.53 -7.39 -4.82
CA TYR A 85 5.23 -7.92 -5.17
C TYR A 85 4.96 -9.21 -4.45
N THR A 86 3.88 -9.21 -3.68
CA THR A 86 3.41 -10.35 -2.93
C THR A 86 1.89 -10.44 -3.02
N LYS A 87 1.37 -11.62 -3.38
CA LYS A 87 -0.07 -11.92 -3.31
C LYS A 87 -0.31 -13.15 -2.47
N LEU A 88 -1.25 -13.04 -1.54
CA LEU A 88 -1.66 -14.12 -0.68
C LEU A 88 -3.13 -14.46 -0.97
N ALA A 89 -3.40 -15.71 -1.37
CA ALA A 89 -4.71 -16.19 -1.77
C ALA A 89 -5.41 -15.29 -2.84
N GLY A 90 -4.61 -14.72 -3.75
CA GLY A 90 -5.08 -13.85 -4.84
C GLY A 90 -5.18 -12.36 -4.50
N VAL A 91 -4.96 -11.99 -3.24
CA VAL A 91 -5.00 -10.59 -2.77
C VAL A 91 -3.58 -10.04 -2.69
N GLU A 92 -3.34 -8.85 -3.24
CA GLU A 92 -2.04 -8.16 -3.12
C GLU A 92 -1.85 -7.60 -1.73
N VAL A 93 -0.70 -7.92 -1.16
CA VAL A 93 -0.37 -7.64 0.23
C VAL A 93 1.03 -7.08 0.36
N ILE A 94 1.25 -6.34 1.44
CA ILE A 94 2.55 -5.85 1.89
C ILE A 94 2.75 -6.35 3.31
N THR A 95 3.94 -6.85 3.62
CA THR A 95 4.28 -7.27 4.98
C THR A 95 4.87 -6.09 5.72
N GLU A 96 4.32 -5.78 6.90
CA GLU A 96 4.93 -4.83 7.82
C GLU A 96 5.80 -5.59 8.82
N GLY A 97 7.11 -5.35 8.75
CA GLY A 97 8.10 -5.98 9.62
C GLY A 97 8.55 -7.36 9.14
N ASP A 98 9.39 -7.97 9.97
CA ASP A 98 10.03 -9.24 9.65
C ASP A 98 9.10 -10.42 9.91
N TYR A 99 9.21 -11.44 9.07
CA TYR A 99 8.61 -12.74 9.33
C TYR A 99 9.37 -13.42 10.48
N THR A 100 8.66 -13.83 11.53
CA THR A 100 9.24 -14.56 12.66
C THR A 100 8.73 -15.99 12.68
N TYR A 101 9.54 -16.91 13.22
CA TYR A 101 9.11 -18.27 13.46
C TYR A 101 9.78 -18.86 14.70
N GLU A 102 9.09 -19.82 15.30
CA GLU A 102 9.52 -20.58 16.46
C GLU A 102 9.38 -22.06 16.17
N ASP A 103 10.40 -22.83 16.56
CA ASP A 103 10.36 -24.29 16.46
C ASP A 103 9.41 -24.87 17.51
N VAL A 104 8.64 -25.88 17.12
CA VAL A 104 7.85 -26.65 18.07
C VAL A 104 8.77 -27.71 18.64
N GLU A 105 9.18 -27.59 19.91
CA GLU A 105 10.22 -28.39 20.60
C GLU A 105 10.24 -29.90 20.33
N ARG A 106 9.09 -30.50 19.97
CA ARG A 106 8.95 -31.94 19.69
C ARG A 106 9.10 -32.35 18.22
N TYR A 107 9.11 -31.43 17.28
CA TYR A 107 9.10 -31.72 15.84
C TYR A 107 10.09 -30.85 15.08
N VAL A 108 10.56 -31.32 13.92
CA VAL A 108 11.35 -30.50 12.96
C VAL A 108 10.42 -29.53 12.20
N LEU A 109 9.38 -29.03 12.86
CA LEU A 109 8.33 -28.20 12.32
C LEU A 109 8.11 -27.01 13.24
N GLY A 110 7.93 -25.84 12.66
CA GLY A 110 7.71 -24.59 13.36
C GLY A 110 6.34 -23.99 13.10
N LYS A 111 6.09 -22.91 13.83
CA LYS A 111 5.02 -21.95 13.57
C LYS A 111 5.66 -20.61 13.31
N GLY A 112 5.10 -19.82 12.40
CA GLY A 112 5.57 -18.46 12.20
C GLY A 112 4.45 -17.48 11.94
N THR A 113 4.78 -16.22 12.12
CA THR A 113 3.84 -15.11 12.07
C THR A 113 4.37 -13.98 11.20
N ALA A 114 3.45 -13.29 10.54
CA ALA A 114 3.71 -12.04 9.82
C ALA A 114 2.49 -11.14 9.89
N LEU A 115 2.73 -9.85 10.06
CA LEU A 115 1.69 -8.83 9.95
C LEU A 115 1.58 -8.39 8.49
N VAL A 116 0.40 -8.60 7.89
CA VAL A 116 0.19 -8.43 6.46
C VAL A 116 -0.90 -7.38 6.23
N GLU A 117 -0.60 -6.34 5.47
CA GLU A 117 -1.53 -5.31 5.04
C GLU A 117 -2.05 -5.59 3.62
N ILE A 118 -3.35 -5.43 3.40
CA ILE A 118 -3.95 -5.56 2.06
C ILE A 118 -3.86 -4.23 1.31
N LYS A 119 -3.05 -4.19 0.25
CA LYS A 119 -2.71 -2.96 -0.49
C LYS A 119 -3.89 -2.22 -1.14
N LYS A 120 -4.94 -2.94 -1.54
CA LYS A 120 -6.12 -2.37 -2.25
C LYS A 120 -7.44 -2.80 -1.62
N PHE A 121 -7.56 -2.71 -0.29
CA PHE A 121 -8.78 -3.15 0.38
C PHE A 121 -9.92 -2.12 0.33
N LEU A 122 -9.63 -0.83 0.51
CA LEU A 122 -10.65 0.25 0.59
C LEU A 122 -10.37 1.43 -0.35
N GLY A 123 -9.59 1.20 -1.40
CA GLY A 123 -8.91 2.28 -2.15
C GLY A 123 -7.63 2.70 -1.44
N ALA A 124 -6.75 3.46 -2.11
CA ALA A 124 -5.98 4.45 -1.36
C ALA A 124 -7.02 5.26 -0.59
N GLY A 125 -6.85 5.51 0.71
CA GLY A 125 -7.90 6.12 1.54
C GLY A 125 -8.50 7.40 0.93
N ASN A 126 -9.47 8.02 1.60
CA ASN A 126 -9.87 9.39 1.27
C ASN A 126 -8.68 10.33 1.56
N ARG A 127 -7.69 10.28 0.68
CA ARG A 127 -6.77 11.33 0.34
C ARG A 127 -7.65 12.23 -0.48
N ASP A 128 -7.96 13.37 0.11
CA ASP A 128 -8.58 14.54 -0.51
C ASP A 128 -8.59 14.48 -2.05
N ASP A 129 -9.76 14.77 -2.61
CA ASP A 129 -10.14 14.96 -4.01
C ASP A 129 -9.27 16.00 -4.77
N LEU A 130 -8.06 16.29 -4.31
CA LEU A 130 -6.98 16.93 -5.03
C LEU A 130 -6.19 15.90 -5.87
N GLY A 131 -6.91 15.07 -6.62
CA GLY A 131 -6.44 14.70 -7.94
C GLY A 131 -6.57 15.95 -8.81
N THR A 132 -5.61 16.87 -8.74
CA THR A 132 -5.74 18.16 -9.38
C THR A 132 -5.72 18.00 -10.90
N ASP A 133 -6.91 17.87 -11.51
CA ASP A 133 -7.11 18.31 -12.88
C ASP A 133 -7.43 19.81 -12.82
N VAL A 134 -6.37 20.62 -12.94
CA VAL A 134 -6.41 22.09 -13.03
C VAL A 134 -7.03 22.55 -14.37
N ALA A 135 -8.09 21.90 -14.86
CA ALA A 135 -8.62 22.13 -16.20
C ALA A 135 -9.96 22.86 -16.27
N GLU A 136 -10.74 22.97 -15.18
CA GLU A 136 -12.13 23.46 -15.27
C GLU A 136 -12.51 24.58 -14.26
N LEU A 137 -11.58 25.49 -13.95
CA LEU A 137 -11.91 26.76 -13.24
C LEU A 137 -12.04 27.98 -14.17
N ASN A 138 -12.17 27.76 -15.48
CA ASN A 138 -12.59 28.78 -16.44
C ASN A 138 -13.89 28.33 -17.09
N ASP A 139 -15.03 28.62 -16.44
CA ASP A 139 -16.34 28.89 -17.05
C ASP A 139 -17.40 28.98 -15.90
N ALA A 140 -17.50 30.10 -15.18
CA ALA A 140 -18.42 31.23 -15.43
C ALA A 140 -19.41 31.35 -14.23
N PRO A 141 -20.26 32.40 -14.04
CA PRO A 141 -20.32 33.73 -14.68
C PRO A 141 -20.44 34.92 -13.66
N GLY A 142 -19.95 36.09 -14.08
CA GLY A 142 -20.64 37.37 -13.84
C GLY A 142 -20.76 37.94 -12.42
N THR A 143 -19.76 38.74 -12.03
CA THR A 143 -19.98 40.03 -11.36
C THR A 143 -18.88 41.00 -11.81
N GLY A 144 -19.19 41.89 -12.75
CA GLY A 144 -18.38 43.11 -12.94
C GLY A 144 -18.70 44.14 -11.85
N PRO A 145 -18.08 45.34 -11.86
CA PRO A 145 -16.92 45.78 -12.64
C PRO A 145 -15.78 46.30 -11.74
N LEU A 146 -14.59 46.54 -12.31
CA LEU A 146 -13.88 47.84 -12.33
C LEU A 146 -12.39 47.70 -12.68
N ALA A 147 -12.05 48.30 -13.82
CA ALA A 147 -10.87 49.11 -14.11
C ALA A 147 -9.46 48.57 -13.79
N GLY A 148 -8.68 48.31 -14.86
CA GLY A 148 -7.23 48.26 -14.77
C GLY A 148 -6.56 47.68 -16.02
N ASN A 149 -6.59 48.39 -17.15
CA ASN A 149 -5.83 48.03 -18.34
C ASN A 149 -4.31 48.03 -18.04
N VAL A 150 -3.72 46.86 -17.87
CA VAL A 150 -2.27 46.68 -18.05
C VAL A 150 -2.06 46.13 -19.45
N GLN A 151 -1.70 47.02 -20.38
CA GLN A 151 -1.25 46.64 -21.72
C GLN A 151 0.13 45.98 -21.61
N VAL A 152 0.26 44.73 -22.06
CA VAL A 152 1.55 44.10 -22.34
C VAL A 152 1.71 44.03 -23.86
N PRO A 153 2.78 44.61 -24.45
CA PRO A 153 2.96 44.60 -25.90
C PRO A 153 3.45 43.23 -26.39
N VAL A 154 2.72 42.64 -27.33
CA VAL A 154 3.13 41.43 -28.06
C VAL A 154 4.12 41.83 -29.16
N LYS A 155 5.35 41.33 -29.06
CA LYS A 155 6.36 41.38 -30.13
C LYS A 155 6.13 40.16 -31.03
N LEU A 156 5.59 40.36 -32.23
CA LEU A 156 5.50 39.30 -33.25
C LEU A 156 6.87 39.13 -33.94
N PRO A 157 7.35 37.90 -34.17
CA PRO A 157 8.48 37.67 -35.05
C PRO A 157 8.04 37.86 -36.51
N GLY A 158 8.74 38.75 -37.22
CA GLY A 158 8.50 39.08 -38.61
C GLY A 158 9.08 38.05 -39.59
N VAL A 159 8.50 38.13 -40.79
CA VAL A 159 8.93 37.59 -42.09
C VAL A 159 10.40 37.86 -42.37
#